data_AF-A0A3N5PTG1-F1
#
_entry.id   AF-A0A3N5PTG1-F1
#
_cell.length_a   1.000
_cell.length_b   1.000
_cell.length_c   1.000
_cell.angle_alpha   90.00
_cell.angle_beta   90.00
_cell.angle_gamma   90.00
#
_symmetry.space_group_name_H-M   'P 1'
#
loop_
_entity.id
_entity.type
_entity.pdbx_description
1 polymer ?
#
loop_
_entity_poly.entity_id
_entity_poly.type
_entity_poly.pdbx_seq_one_letter_code
_entity_poly.pdbx_strand_id
1 'polypeptide(L)'
;MDPLERLASLRSVFYSPAGRSLGTRPIPLESQSVDLQRAEFVEHARWAHGGVLFATVHVVGSANGGRPFRGREPRHDEEVARRTQAAVDWLHDSFRAATAADAAAVVVALHASLLHGPNDPQDAAYAPVRAALVSLAKEFGKPVLLVHGDEHQYIVDRPFSDPVTGVPVPNLQRLETFGSPNIGWVDVVVDTTLAEPFRFEPNVTPRWMWW
;
A
#
# COMPACT_ATOMS: atom_id res chain seq x y z
N MET A 1 -21.79 -15.68 5.52
CA MET A 1 -21.02 -15.54 4.27
C MET A 1 -19.57 -15.63 4.64
N ASP A 2 -18.86 -16.54 3.99
CA ASP A 2 -17.43 -16.73 4.19
C ASP A 2 -16.65 -15.50 3.68
N PRO A 3 -15.70 -14.94 4.45
CA PRO A 3 -14.90 -13.80 4.00
C PRO A 3 -14.13 -14.07 2.71
N LEU A 4 -13.68 -15.30 2.45
CA LEU A 4 -12.97 -15.62 1.21
C LEU A 4 -13.91 -15.63 -0.01
N GLU A 5 -15.14 -16.14 0.11
CA GLU A 5 -16.17 -16.02 -0.93
C GLU A 5 -16.48 -14.54 -1.25
N ARG A 6 -16.57 -13.69 -0.21
CA ARG A 6 -16.80 -12.26 -0.38
C ARG A 6 -15.62 -11.57 -1.07
N LEU A 7 -14.39 -11.89 -0.68
CA LEU A 7 -13.18 -11.37 -1.33
C LEU A 7 -13.15 -11.76 -2.81
N ALA A 8 -13.41 -13.03 -3.14
CA ALA A 8 -13.49 -13.49 -4.53
C ALA A 8 -14.58 -12.74 -5.32
N SER A 9 -15.74 -12.50 -4.70
CA SER A 9 -16.81 -11.72 -5.32
C SER A 9 -16.38 -10.28 -5.61
N LEU A 10 -15.73 -9.60 -4.65
CA LEU A 10 -15.20 -8.24 -4.85
C LEU A 10 -14.19 -8.18 -5.99
N ARG A 11 -13.27 -9.15 -6.04
CA ARG A 11 -12.28 -9.27 -7.14
C ARG A 11 -12.96 -9.40 -8.49
N SER A 12 -13.99 -10.25 -8.59
CA SER A 12 -14.72 -10.48 -9.85
C SER A 12 -15.45 -9.23 -10.37
N VAL A 13 -15.95 -8.38 -9.47
CA VAL A 13 -16.73 -7.18 -9.82
C VAL A 13 -15.83 -5.99 -10.12
N PHE A 14 -14.80 -5.75 -9.31
CA PHE A 14 -14.03 -4.51 -9.35
C PHE A 14 -12.72 -4.57 -10.13
N TYR A 15 -12.22 -5.77 -10.45
CA TYR A 15 -10.89 -5.94 -11.07
C TYR A 15 -10.92 -6.64 -12.42
N SER A 16 -12.10 -6.74 -13.04
CA SER A 16 -12.28 -7.36 -14.36
C SER A 16 -12.69 -6.33 -15.43
N PRO A 17 -12.01 -6.28 -16.60
CA PRO A 17 -10.78 -7.00 -16.94
C PRO A 17 -9.54 -6.41 -16.26
N ALA A 18 -8.56 -7.26 -15.94
CA ALA A 18 -7.29 -6.82 -15.36
C ALA A 18 -6.47 -5.94 -16.33
N GLY A 19 -5.55 -5.14 -15.80
CA GLY A 19 -4.58 -4.37 -16.59
C GLY A 19 -5.06 -3.00 -17.10
N ARG A 20 -6.23 -2.52 -16.65
CA ARG A 20 -6.72 -1.15 -16.93
C ARG A 20 -7.38 -0.54 -15.70
N SER A 21 -7.26 0.77 -15.54
CA SER A 21 -7.99 1.48 -14.49
C SER A 21 -9.47 1.71 -14.83
N LEU A 22 -10.29 1.99 -13.82
CA LEU A 22 -11.75 2.12 -13.93
C LEU A 22 -12.24 3.55 -14.30
N GLY A 23 -11.32 4.48 -14.55
CA GLY A 23 -11.66 5.89 -14.82
C GLY A 23 -12.20 6.14 -16.23
N THR A 24 -12.81 7.31 -16.46
CA THR A 24 -13.31 7.74 -17.79
C THR A 24 -12.22 7.80 -18.86
N ARG A 25 -10.96 8.00 -18.44
CA ARG A 25 -9.77 7.82 -19.26
C ARG A 25 -8.91 6.73 -18.63
N PRO A 26 -9.15 5.44 -18.97
CA PRO A 26 -8.41 4.34 -18.39
C PRO A 26 -6.93 4.43 -18.74
N ILE A 27 -6.07 4.23 -17.74
CA ILE A 27 -4.63 4.08 -17.93
C ILE A 27 -4.26 2.60 -17.99
N PRO A 28 -3.23 2.21 -18.76
CA PRO A 28 -2.70 0.85 -18.72
C PRO A 28 -2.06 0.57 -17.36
N LEU A 29 -2.32 -0.62 -16.82
CA LEU A 29 -1.75 -1.09 -15.57
C LEU A 29 -1.00 -2.40 -15.83
N GLU A 30 0.16 -2.55 -15.21
CA GLU A 30 0.76 -3.87 -15.01
C GLU A 30 0.17 -4.45 -13.72
N SER A 31 -0.37 -5.67 -13.78
CA SER A 31 -0.91 -6.35 -12.59
C SER A 31 -0.07 -7.58 -12.27
N GLN A 32 0.13 -7.87 -10.98
CA GLN A 32 0.79 -9.11 -10.57
C GLN A 32 0.00 -10.36 -11.03
N SER A 33 -1.31 -10.22 -11.20
CA SER A 33 -2.19 -11.32 -11.64
C SER A 33 -1.90 -11.86 -13.04
N VAL A 34 -1.03 -11.21 -13.82
CA VAL A 34 -0.56 -11.76 -15.11
C VAL A 34 0.39 -12.93 -14.93
N ASP A 35 1.07 -13.04 -13.78
CA ASP A 35 1.81 -14.23 -13.39
C ASP A 35 0.81 -15.28 -12.90
N LEU A 36 0.80 -16.45 -13.55
CA LEU A 36 -0.11 -17.55 -13.22
C LEU A 36 0.06 -18.05 -11.77
N GLN A 37 1.25 -17.90 -11.18
CA GLN A 37 1.48 -18.25 -9.77
C GLN A 37 0.92 -17.20 -8.79
N ARG A 38 0.59 -16.01 -9.29
CA ARG A 38 0.08 -14.86 -8.54
C ARG A 38 -1.27 -14.37 -9.04
N ALA A 39 -1.97 -15.18 -9.86
CA ALA A 39 -3.21 -14.81 -10.54
C ALA A 39 -4.33 -14.33 -9.59
N GLU A 40 -4.32 -14.77 -8.32
CA GLU A 40 -5.30 -14.34 -7.32
C GLU A 40 -5.11 -12.89 -6.81
N PHE A 41 -3.94 -12.28 -6.98
CA PHE A 41 -3.59 -10.97 -6.39
C PHE A 41 -3.84 -9.82 -7.37
N VAL A 42 -5.10 -9.64 -7.74
CA VAL A 42 -5.54 -8.62 -8.72
C VAL A 42 -5.43 -7.19 -8.18
N GLU A 43 -5.38 -7.01 -6.86
CA GLU A 43 -5.19 -5.71 -6.22
C GLU A 43 -3.76 -5.16 -6.37
N HIS A 44 -2.80 -6.03 -6.72
CA HIS A 44 -1.43 -5.65 -6.99
C HIS A 44 -1.33 -5.13 -8.43
N ALA A 45 -1.25 -3.82 -8.56
CA ALA A 45 -1.13 -3.13 -9.83
C ALA A 45 -0.07 -2.04 -9.74
N ARG A 46 0.55 -1.71 -10.87
CA ARG A 46 1.49 -0.59 -10.98
C ARG A 46 1.36 0.12 -12.32
N TRP A 47 1.77 1.38 -12.34
CA TRP A 47 1.84 2.20 -13.54
C TRP A 47 2.88 3.30 -13.36
N ALA A 48 3.33 3.87 -14.47
CA ALA A 48 4.22 5.02 -14.47
C ALA A 48 3.48 6.27 -14.95
N HIS A 49 3.70 7.39 -14.28
CA HIS A 49 3.19 8.69 -14.71
C HIS A 49 4.11 9.82 -14.24
N GLY A 50 4.47 10.72 -15.14
CA GLY A 50 5.29 11.90 -14.80
C GLY A 50 6.64 11.56 -14.15
N GLY A 51 7.28 10.46 -14.53
CA GLY A 51 8.54 10.00 -13.94
C GLY A 51 8.39 9.31 -12.57
N VAL A 52 7.17 9.09 -12.08
CA VAL A 52 6.89 8.38 -10.82
C VAL A 52 6.30 7.01 -11.13
N LEU A 53 6.78 5.98 -10.43
CA LEU A 53 6.14 4.67 -10.41
C LEU A 53 5.16 4.59 -9.24
N PHE A 54 3.91 4.24 -9.52
CA PHE A 54 2.88 3.99 -8.53
C PHE A 54 2.62 2.50 -8.42
N ALA A 55 2.44 1.98 -7.21
CA ALA A 55 2.07 0.60 -6.96
C ALA A 55 1.01 0.49 -5.86
N THR A 56 -0.03 -0.32 -6.07
CA THR A 56 -0.97 -0.74 -5.04
C THR A 56 -0.56 -2.09 -4.48
N VAL A 57 -0.72 -2.28 -3.16
CA VAL A 57 -0.36 -3.51 -2.46
C VAL A 57 -1.49 -3.92 -1.52
N HIS A 58 -1.86 -5.20 -1.55
CA HIS A 58 -2.99 -5.72 -0.80
C HIS A 58 -2.57 -6.09 0.62
N VAL A 59 -2.48 -5.06 1.47
CA VAL A 59 -2.28 -5.20 2.92
C VAL A 59 -3.46 -4.55 3.62
N VAL A 60 -4.22 -5.34 4.36
CA VAL A 60 -5.48 -4.92 5.00
C VAL A 60 -5.28 -4.78 6.50
N GLY A 61 -6.19 -4.09 7.19
CA GLY A 61 -6.12 -3.92 8.64
C GLY A 61 -6.39 -5.23 9.38
N SER A 62 -6.59 -5.15 10.69
CA SER A 62 -6.93 -6.30 11.54
C SER A 62 -5.87 -7.43 11.48
N ALA A 63 -4.62 -7.08 11.79
CA ALA A 63 -3.46 -7.97 11.70
C ALA A 63 -3.29 -8.59 10.32
N ASN A 64 -3.46 -7.80 9.25
CA ASN A 64 -3.44 -8.28 7.89
C ASN A 64 -4.48 -9.40 7.62
N GLY A 65 -5.67 -9.31 8.22
CA GLY A 65 -6.69 -10.36 8.19
C GLY A 65 -6.45 -11.53 9.17
N GLY A 66 -5.44 -11.43 10.03
CA GLY A 66 -5.05 -12.43 11.02
C GLY A 66 -5.91 -12.43 12.30
N ARG A 67 -6.71 -11.39 12.56
CA ARG A 67 -7.54 -11.35 13.77
C ARG A 67 -8.56 -12.50 13.83
N PRO A 68 -8.82 -13.10 15.01
CA PRO A 68 -9.82 -14.15 15.17
C PRO A 68 -11.23 -13.68 14.78
N PHE A 69 -12.00 -14.57 14.15
CA PHE A 69 -13.43 -14.38 13.90
C PHE A 69 -14.17 -15.72 13.96
N ARG A 70 -15.50 -15.68 14.14
CA ARG A 70 -16.33 -16.89 14.20
C ARG A 70 -16.32 -17.61 12.85
N GLY A 71 -15.95 -18.88 12.84
CA GLY A 71 -15.85 -19.68 11.61
C GLY A 71 -14.52 -19.52 10.89
N ARG A 72 -13.47 -19.00 11.55
CA ARG A 72 -12.10 -19.07 11.04
C ARG A 72 -11.67 -20.53 10.92
N GLU A 73 -11.04 -20.82 9.80
CA GLU A 73 -10.51 -22.13 9.37
C GLU A 73 -9.08 -21.95 8.83
N PRO A 74 -8.25 -23.01 8.77
CA PRO A 74 -6.86 -22.91 8.32
C PRO A 74 -6.66 -22.21 6.96
N ARG A 75 -7.59 -22.39 6.00
CA ARG A 75 -7.53 -21.75 4.67
C ARG A 75 -7.48 -20.20 4.72
N HIS A 76 -7.97 -19.58 5.79
CA HIS A 76 -7.90 -18.13 5.96
C HIS A 76 -6.48 -17.69 6.34
N ASP A 77 -5.80 -18.46 7.19
CA ASP A 77 -4.40 -18.21 7.56
C ASP A 77 -3.48 -18.47 6.36
N GLU A 78 -3.79 -19.50 5.57
CA GLU A 78 -3.07 -19.78 4.31
C GLU A 78 -3.24 -18.63 3.29
N GLU A 79 -4.44 -18.04 3.17
CA GLU A 79 -4.64 -16.85 2.33
C GLU A 79 -3.78 -15.68 2.81
N VAL A 80 -3.77 -15.39 4.12
CA VAL A 80 -2.93 -14.33 4.69
C VAL A 80 -1.45 -14.56 4.37
N ALA A 81 -0.98 -15.80 4.51
CA ALA A 81 0.41 -16.16 4.21
C ALA A 81 0.74 -15.96 2.72
N ARG A 82 -0.10 -16.48 1.81
CA ARG A 82 0.11 -16.32 0.36
C ARG A 82 0.08 -14.86 -0.06
N ARG A 83 -0.87 -14.07 0.45
CA ARG A 83 -1.00 -12.64 0.15
C ARG A 83 0.16 -11.82 0.70
N THR A 84 0.64 -12.13 1.90
CA THR A 84 1.82 -11.47 2.48
C THR A 84 3.05 -11.73 1.61
N GLN A 85 3.27 -12.98 1.18
CA GLN A 85 4.37 -13.30 0.28
C GLN A 85 4.23 -12.59 -1.07
N ALA A 86 3.02 -12.59 -1.65
CA ALA A 86 2.75 -11.92 -2.91
C ALA A 86 2.99 -10.41 -2.84
N ALA A 87 2.65 -9.77 -1.72
CA ALA A 87 2.90 -8.35 -1.47
C ALA A 87 4.40 -8.04 -1.41
N VAL A 88 5.18 -8.86 -0.70
CA VAL A 88 6.64 -8.72 -0.65
C VAL A 88 7.26 -8.88 -2.04
N ASP A 89 6.89 -9.92 -2.78
CA ASP A 89 7.39 -10.15 -4.13
C ASP A 89 7.01 -9.00 -5.08
N TRP A 90 5.79 -8.47 -4.95
CA TRP A 90 5.32 -7.34 -5.76
C TRP A 90 6.07 -6.05 -5.46
N LEU A 91 6.43 -5.80 -4.20
CA LEU A 91 7.28 -4.67 -3.83
C LEU A 91 8.67 -4.83 -4.47
N HIS A 92 9.30 -6.00 -4.35
CA HIS A 92 10.60 -6.26 -4.99
C HIS A 92 10.55 -6.05 -6.50
N ASP A 93 9.52 -6.56 -7.17
CA ASP A 93 9.36 -6.40 -8.61
C ASP A 93 9.10 -4.95 -9.01
N SER A 94 8.28 -4.23 -8.25
CA SER A 94 7.96 -2.82 -8.50
C SER A 94 9.16 -1.91 -8.31
N PHE A 95 9.97 -2.11 -7.27
CA PHE A 95 11.19 -1.33 -7.08
C PHE A 95 12.26 -1.67 -8.14
N ARG A 96 12.33 -2.93 -8.61
CA ARG A 96 13.18 -3.28 -9.76
C ARG A 96 12.74 -2.54 -11.03
N ALA A 97 11.43 -2.50 -11.29
CA ALA A 97 10.86 -1.75 -12.42
C ALA A 97 11.13 -0.24 -12.29
N ALA A 98 10.99 0.34 -11.09
CA ALA A 98 11.30 1.73 -10.81
C ALA A 98 12.77 2.06 -11.11
N THR A 99 13.71 1.23 -10.63
CA THR A 99 15.14 1.38 -10.88
C THR A 99 15.47 1.23 -12.38
N ALA A 100 14.90 0.24 -13.05
CA ALA A 100 15.12 0.02 -14.48
C ALA A 100 14.59 1.17 -15.35
N ALA A 101 13.50 1.81 -14.93
CA ALA A 101 12.91 2.97 -15.59
C ALA A 101 13.56 4.31 -15.16
N ASP A 102 14.57 4.28 -14.29
CA ASP A 102 15.17 5.46 -13.65
C ASP A 102 14.13 6.42 -13.05
N ALA A 103 13.08 5.85 -12.43
CA ALA A 103 11.99 6.64 -11.86
C ALA A 103 12.53 7.68 -10.86
N ALA A 104 11.97 8.88 -10.89
CA ALA A 104 12.32 9.97 -9.98
C ALA A 104 11.81 9.70 -8.56
N ALA A 105 10.68 8.99 -8.43
CA ALA A 105 10.11 8.60 -7.15
C ALA A 105 9.26 7.33 -7.27
N VAL A 106 8.94 6.73 -6.12
CA VAL A 106 7.97 5.63 -6.00
C VAL A 106 6.85 6.02 -5.05
N VAL A 107 5.61 5.68 -5.40
CA VAL A 107 4.45 5.78 -4.51
C VAL A 107 3.88 4.38 -4.29
N VAL A 108 3.82 3.94 -3.04
CA VAL A 108 3.20 2.69 -2.63
C VAL A 108 1.92 2.99 -1.87
N ALA A 109 0.79 2.44 -2.31
CA ALA A 109 -0.50 2.58 -1.65
C ALA A 109 -0.99 1.24 -1.10
N LEU A 110 -1.40 1.22 0.17
CA LEU A 110 -2.00 0.06 0.85
C LEU A 110 -2.99 0.55 1.91
N HIS A 111 -3.75 -0.35 2.54
CA HIS A 111 -4.75 0.08 3.52
C HIS A 111 -4.19 0.22 4.94
N ALA A 112 -3.55 -0.84 5.44
CA ALA A 112 -3.13 -0.96 6.85
C ALA A 112 -2.08 0.05 7.28
N SER A 113 -2.05 0.40 8.57
CA SER A 113 -0.82 0.92 9.16
C SER A 113 0.22 -0.20 9.18
N LEU A 114 1.44 0.08 8.72
CA LEU A 114 2.56 -0.85 8.90
C LEU A 114 3.25 -0.65 10.25
N LEU A 115 2.93 0.40 10.99
CA LEU A 115 3.60 0.77 12.23
C LEU A 115 2.68 0.50 13.41
N HIS A 116 3.10 -0.42 14.25
CA HIS A 116 2.42 -0.80 15.46
C HIS A 116 3.41 -0.72 16.64
N GLY A 117 2.89 -0.47 17.84
CA GLY A 117 3.74 -0.38 19.04
C GLY A 117 4.42 -1.71 19.37
N PRO A 118 5.53 -1.70 20.13
CA PRO A 118 6.32 -2.92 20.44
C PRO A 118 5.55 -4.01 21.19
N ASN A 119 4.40 -3.69 21.79
CA ASN A 119 3.54 -4.63 22.50
C ASN A 119 2.21 -4.88 21.77
N ASP A 120 2.02 -4.34 20.56
CA ASP A 120 0.83 -4.61 19.77
C ASP A 120 0.98 -5.99 19.09
N PRO A 121 0.11 -6.97 19.41
CA PRO A 121 0.18 -8.29 18.81
C PRO A 121 0.06 -8.30 17.28
N GLN A 122 -0.44 -7.22 16.69
CA GLN A 122 -0.59 -7.08 15.25
C GLN A 122 0.71 -6.77 14.52
N ASP A 123 1.74 -6.26 15.22
CA ASP A 123 2.98 -5.80 14.58
C ASP A 123 3.65 -6.89 13.73
N ALA A 124 3.65 -8.12 14.26
CA ALA A 124 4.24 -9.28 13.59
C ALA A 124 3.56 -9.59 12.23
N ALA A 125 2.27 -9.26 12.07
CA ALA A 125 1.55 -9.51 10.82
C ALA A 125 1.97 -8.57 9.69
N TYR A 126 2.53 -7.40 10.02
CA TYR A 126 2.95 -6.38 9.06
C TYR A 126 4.48 -6.33 8.87
N ALA A 127 5.23 -6.94 9.79
CA ALA A 127 6.70 -6.95 9.78
C ALA A 127 7.32 -7.38 8.43
N PRO A 128 6.84 -8.41 7.71
CA PRO A 128 7.44 -8.80 6.43
C PRO A 128 7.32 -7.71 5.36
N VAL A 129 6.15 -7.09 5.21
CA VAL A 129 5.91 -6.01 4.24
C VAL A 129 6.68 -4.76 4.64
N ARG A 130 6.68 -4.41 5.93
CA ARG A 130 7.43 -3.28 6.47
C ARG A 130 8.93 -3.42 6.21
N ALA A 131 9.49 -4.60 6.50
CA ALA A 131 10.91 -4.87 6.28
C ALA A 131 11.29 -4.79 4.80
N ALA A 132 10.47 -5.35 3.90
CA ALA A 132 10.67 -5.25 2.46
C ALA A 132 10.65 -3.79 1.99
N LEU A 133 9.62 -3.02 2.37
CA LEU A 133 9.50 -1.61 2.00
C LEU A 133 10.69 -0.76 2.48
N VAL A 134 11.12 -0.98 3.73
CA VAL A 134 12.27 -0.28 4.33
C VAL A 134 13.57 -0.60 3.58
N SER A 135 13.86 -1.88 3.30
CA SER A 135 15.06 -2.27 2.56
C SER A 135 15.05 -1.68 1.15
N LEU A 136 13.93 -1.83 0.45
CA LEU A 136 13.77 -1.38 -0.93
C LEU A 136 13.85 0.14 -1.06
N ALA A 137 13.26 0.89 -0.12
CA ALA A 137 13.41 2.34 -0.10
C ALA A 137 14.88 2.74 0.11
N LYS A 138 15.58 2.10 1.05
CA LYS A 138 17.01 2.37 1.28
C LYS A 138 17.86 2.09 0.05
N GLU A 139 17.61 0.98 -0.64
CA GLU A 139 18.30 0.59 -1.87
C GLU A 139 17.98 1.50 -3.07
N PHE A 140 16.73 1.97 -3.18
CA PHE A 140 16.31 2.85 -4.26
C PHE A 140 16.96 4.24 -4.18
N GLY A 141 17.23 4.74 -2.96
CA GLY A 141 17.98 5.98 -2.73
C GLY A 141 17.31 7.28 -3.19
N LYS A 142 16.13 7.19 -3.82
CA LYS A 142 15.29 8.31 -4.27
C LYS A 142 13.99 8.38 -3.46
N PRO A 143 13.19 9.46 -3.56
CA PRO A 143 11.96 9.62 -2.78
C PRO A 143 10.96 8.46 -2.94
N VAL A 144 10.44 7.98 -1.81
CA VAL A 144 9.40 6.97 -1.70
C VAL A 144 8.29 7.48 -0.80
N LEU A 145 7.04 7.42 -1.26
CA LEU A 145 5.87 7.74 -0.45
C LEU A 145 5.05 6.48 -0.18
N LEU A 146 4.81 6.16 1.08
CA LEU A 146 3.81 5.21 1.52
C LEU A 146 2.50 5.96 1.81
N VAL A 147 1.43 5.63 1.09
CA VAL A 147 0.07 6.13 1.34
C VAL A 147 -0.75 5.03 2.01
N HIS A 148 -1.35 5.33 3.17
CA HIS A 148 -2.25 4.41 3.86
C HIS A 148 -3.37 5.12 4.63
N GLY A 149 -4.21 4.34 5.32
CA GLY A 149 -5.23 4.81 6.24
C GLY A 149 -5.18 4.03 7.54
N ASP A 150 -6.25 3.29 7.86
CA ASP A 150 -6.40 2.39 9.01
C ASP A 150 -6.57 3.12 10.36
N GLU A 151 -5.65 3.98 10.77
CA GLU A 151 -5.73 4.68 12.08
C GLU A 151 -6.62 5.95 12.05
N HIS A 152 -7.02 6.38 10.85
CA HIS A 152 -7.91 7.53 10.59
C HIS A 152 -7.33 8.87 11.05
N GLN A 153 -6.00 9.00 11.03
CA GLN A 153 -5.27 10.19 11.43
C GLN A 153 -4.56 10.79 10.21
N TYR A 154 -4.78 12.08 9.94
CA TYR A 154 -3.93 12.76 8.96
C TYR A 154 -2.52 12.90 9.53
N ILE A 155 -1.57 12.15 8.97
CA ILE A 155 -0.17 12.16 9.37
C ILE A 155 0.71 12.24 8.14
N VAL A 156 1.68 13.16 8.17
CA VAL A 156 2.77 13.23 7.20
C VAL A 156 4.09 13.28 7.95
N ASP A 157 4.85 12.19 7.90
CA ASP A 157 6.10 12.03 8.64
C ASP A 157 7.08 11.07 7.93
N ARG A 158 8.25 10.83 8.55
CA ARG A 158 9.26 9.86 8.11
C ARG A 158 9.60 8.93 9.28
N PRO A 159 8.70 8.01 9.63
CA PRO A 159 8.77 7.24 10.88
C PRO A 159 9.64 5.99 10.75
N PHE A 160 10.12 5.68 9.55
CA PHE A 160 10.77 4.42 9.26
C PHE A 160 12.27 4.48 9.56
N SER A 161 12.74 3.46 10.25
CA SER A 161 14.16 3.18 10.46
C SER A 161 14.47 1.75 10.03
N ASP A 162 15.71 1.52 9.63
CA ASP A 162 16.24 0.18 9.40
C ASP A 162 16.10 -0.66 10.68
N PRO A 163 15.40 -1.81 10.65
CA PRO A 163 15.07 -2.57 11.85
C PRO A 163 16.29 -3.24 12.50
N VAL A 164 17.42 -3.35 11.78
CA VAL A 164 18.65 -3.98 12.28
C VAL A 164 19.57 -2.93 12.90
N THR A 165 19.74 -1.80 12.23
CA THR A 165 20.72 -0.75 12.62
C THR A 165 20.09 0.41 13.39
N GLY A 166 18.76 0.57 13.32
CA GLY A 166 18.04 1.71 13.88
C GLY A 166 18.21 3.02 13.10
N VAL A 167 18.99 3.01 12.01
CA VAL A 167 19.26 4.20 11.19
C VAL A 167 17.98 4.64 10.47
N PRO A 168 17.60 5.92 10.52
CA PRO A 168 16.43 6.43 9.80
C PRO A 168 16.53 6.21 8.28
N VAL A 169 15.39 6.04 7.62
CA VAL A 169 15.26 5.94 6.15
C VAL A 169 14.62 7.25 5.64
N PRO A 170 15.42 8.31 5.41
CA PRO A 170 14.89 9.65 5.21
C PRO A 170 14.13 9.83 3.89
N ASN A 171 14.35 8.94 2.92
CA ASN A 171 13.65 8.97 1.64
C ASN A 171 12.31 8.22 1.67
N LEU A 172 11.95 7.54 2.77
CA LEU A 172 10.65 6.88 2.94
C LEU A 172 9.72 7.76 3.79
N GLN A 173 8.83 8.48 3.11
CA GLN A 173 7.80 9.30 3.71
C GLN A 173 6.49 8.54 3.84
N ARG A 174 5.74 8.82 4.90
CA ARG A 174 4.40 8.30 5.12
C ARG A 174 3.38 9.42 4.92
N LEU A 175 2.28 9.07 4.27
CA LEU A 175 1.02 9.80 4.28
C LEU A 175 -0.05 8.86 4.81
N GLU A 176 -0.58 9.16 5.99
CA GLU A 176 -1.84 8.59 6.43
C GLU A 176 -2.98 9.58 6.12
N THR A 177 -4.05 9.07 5.52
CA THR A 177 -5.21 9.89 5.14
C THR A 177 -6.30 9.90 6.22
N PHE A 178 -7.27 10.80 6.03
CA PHE A 178 -8.41 10.97 6.90
C PHE A 178 -9.33 9.74 6.97
N GLY A 179 -10.01 9.59 8.09
CA GLY A 179 -11.06 8.60 8.31
C GLY A 179 -11.97 9.01 9.48
N SER A 180 -13.04 8.26 9.72
CA SER A 180 -13.98 8.59 10.82
C SER A 180 -13.23 8.69 12.15
N PRO A 181 -13.38 9.78 12.93
CA PRO A 181 -14.49 10.76 12.88
C PRO A 181 -14.24 12.02 12.04
N ASN A 182 -13.03 12.22 11.52
CA ASN A 182 -12.64 13.41 10.75
C ASN A 182 -12.54 13.04 9.28
N ILE A 183 -13.62 13.21 8.52
CA ILE A 183 -13.63 12.89 7.09
C ILE A 183 -12.97 14.01 6.30
N GLY A 184 -12.11 13.63 5.37
CA GLY A 184 -11.36 14.54 4.53
C GLY A 184 -10.65 13.80 3.42
N TRP A 185 -9.86 14.53 2.65
CA TRP A 185 -8.97 14.00 1.63
C TRP A 185 -7.70 14.85 1.60
N VAL A 186 -6.66 14.36 0.93
CA VAL A 186 -5.38 15.07 0.82
C VAL A 186 -5.08 15.22 -0.66
N ASP A 187 -4.87 16.45 -1.12
CA ASP A 187 -4.28 16.68 -2.43
C ASP A 187 -2.77 16.43 -2.33
N VAL A 188 -2.23 15.57 -3.19
CA VAL A 188 -0.80 15.28 -3.25
C VAL A 188 -0.27 15.82 -4.56
N VAL A 189 0.39 16.98 -4.48
CA VAL A 189 1.06 17.60 -5.62
C VAL A 189 2.43 16.95 -5.77
N VAL A 190 2.72 16.47 -6.98
CA VAL A 190 3.96 15.77 -7.30
C VAL A 190 4.77 16.61 -8.31
N ASP A 191 5.98 17.03 -7.92
CA ASP A 191 6.93 17.72 -8.78
C ASP A 191 8.28 17.01 -8.76
N THR A 192 8.54 16.19 -9.78
CA THR A 192 9.77 15.39 -9.90
C THR A 192 11.01 16.20 -10.25
N THR A 193 10.90 17.53 -10.42
CA THR A 193 12.06 18.42 -10.60
C THR A 193 12.66 18.86 -9.27
N LEU A 194 11.93 18.66 -8.16
CA LEU A 194 12.35 18.98 -6.80
C LEU A 194 12.98 17.76 -6.11
N ALA A 195 13.91 18.01 -5.19
CA ALA A 195 14.50 16.95 -4.36
C ALA A 195 13.48 16.30 -3.42
N GLU A 196 12.48 17.07 -2.98
CA GLU A 196 11.33 16.62 -2.19
C GLU A 196 10.08 16.76 -3.08
N PRO A 197 9.70 15.71 -3.83
CA PRO A 197 8.73 15.83 -4.90
C PRO A 197 7.28 15.86 -4.40
N PHE A 198 7.01 15.57 -3.13
CA PHE A 198 5.67 15.44 -2.59
C PHE A 198 5.28 16.64 -1.72
N ARG A 199 4.19 17.32 -2.09
CA ARG A 199 3.54 18.36 -1.28
C ARG A 199 2.11 17.94 -0.94
N PHE A 200 1.72 18.11 0.31
CA PHE A 200 0.46 17.61 0.86
C PHE A 200 -0.46 18.77 1.25
N GLU A 201 -1.67 18.78 0.71
CA GLU A 201 -2.69 19.79 1.01
C GLU A 201 -3.91 19.10 1.64
N PRO A 202 -4.03 19.08 2.99
CA PRO A 202 -5.12 18.41 3.66
C PRO A 202 -6.43 19.21 3.56
N ASN A 203 -7.50 18.51 3.19
CA ASN A 203 -8.84 19.06 3.03
C ASN A 203 -9.81 18.32 3.96
N VAL A 204 -10.02 18.86 5.15
CA VAL A 204 -11.04 18.38 6.08
C VAL A 204 -12.40 18.78 5.51
N THR A 205 -13.25 17.79 5.25
CA THR A 205 -14.58 18.09 4.73
C THR A 205 -15.39 18.73 5.91
N PRO A 206 -16.40 19.58 5.69
CA PRO A 206 -17.19 20.10 6.80
C PRO A 206 -18.19 19.06 7.32
N ARG A 207 -18.25 18.85 8.65
CA ARG A 207 -19.11 17.81 9.28
C ARG A 207 -20.52 17.71 8.70
N TRP A 208 -21.18 18.83 8.39
CA TRP A 208 -22.54 18.88 7.86
C TRP A 208 -22.73 18.28 6.45
N MET A 209 -21.66 17.91 5.73
CA MET A 209 -21.74 17.30 4.40
C MET A 209 -21.90 15.77 4.39
N TRP A 210 -21.83 15.08 5.54
CA TRP A 210 -21.94 13.61 5.62
C TRP A 210 -22.81 13.11 6.79
N TRP A 211 -23.76 13.94 7.23
CA TRP A 211 -24.87 13.56 8.12
C TRP A 211 -26.20 13.87 7.44
#